data_AF-A0A1H1AD78-F1
#
_entry.id   AF-A0A1H1AD78-F1
#
_cell.length_a   1.000
_cell.length_b   1.000
_cell.length_c   1.000
_cell.angle_alpha   90.00
_cell.angle_beta   90.00
_cell.angle_gamma   90.00
#
_symmetry.space_group_name_H-M   'P 1'
#
loop_
_entity.id
_entity.type
_entity.pdbx_description
1 polymer ?
#
loop_
_entity_poly.entity_id
_entity_poly.type
_entity_poly.pdbx_seq_one_letter_code
_entity_poly.pdbx_strand_id
1 'polypeptide(L)'
;MNFLKQFDSRTLERARSYVNKGYVGELIGSPQNNLLSEVRNESGVVYRQRIQAASGDTIDGDCTCPVAYNCKHVAAALISWAGMNGSVLRDKPQISHRMLTWIARTNELALDGDQTNAKSDEERPEDYPPKTKERLLYVLERSGGGLSVSIWKGRVNAQGTGLNVSMQRYNILQNLRSSIPKFIRPIDLVLVSELAQAKLIVGQYSYGSYTDIPEVLRHSPTVGTDLIERICKTERCFSNNDISSKLVWSEENRPVDLTWNVGASDHSA
;
A
#
# COMPACT_ATOMS: atom_id res chain seq x y z
N MET A 1 -2.98 -13.57 -21.47
CA MET A 1 -3.62 -12.95 -20.30
C MET A 1 -4.66 -11.92 -20.76
N ASN A 2 -5.95 -12.17 -20.54
CA ASN A 2 -7.02 -11.24 -20.95
C ASN A 2 -7.53 -10.42 -19.75
N PHE A 3 -6.72 -9.44 -19.31
CA PHE A 3 -7.02 -8.60 -18.14
C PHE A 3 -8.30 -7.74 -18.31
N LEU A 4 -8.75 -7.52 -19.54
CA LEU A 4 -9.93 -6.68 -19.82
C LEU A 4 -11.20 -7.21 -19.16
N LYS A 5 -11.30 -8.53 -18.92
CA LYS A 5 -12.47 -9.13 -18.26
C LYS A 5 -12.60 -8.77 -16.77
N GLN A 6 -11.57 -8.18 -16.16
CA GLN A 6 -11.55 -7.87 -14.73
C GLN A 6 -11.98 -6.44 -14.41
N PHE A 7 -12.20 -5.61 -15.44
CA PHE A 7 -12.64 -4.24 -15.28
C PHE A 7 -14.04 -4.08 -15.87
N ASP A 8 -14.89 -3.30 -15.21
CA ASP A 8 -16.18 -2.94 -15.76
C ASP A 8 -16.03 -2.02 -17.00
N SER A 9 -17.09 -1.97 -17.82
CA SER A 9 -17.09 -1.21 -19.08
C SER A 9 -16.79 0.28 -18.90
N ARG A 10 -17.27 0.90 -17.82
CA ARG A 10 -17.06 2.32 -17.53
C ARG A 10 -15.62 2.60 -17.11
N THR A 11 -15.02 1.72 -16.33
CA THR A 11 -13.59 1.79 -15.97
C THR A 11 -12.71 1.68 -17.21
N LEU A 12 -13.02 0.74 -18.11
CA LEU A 12 -12.30 0.57 -19.38
C LEU A 12 -12.46 1.77 -20.33
N GLU A 13 -13.65 2.34 -20.44
CA GLU A 13 -13.89 3.53 -21.26
C GLU A 13 -13.03 4.71 -20.79
N ARG A 14 -13.01 4.97 -19.48
CA ARG A 14 -12.18 6.03 -18.90
C ARG A 14 -10.70 5.76 -19.04
N ALA A 15 -10.28 4.50 -18.88
CA ALA A 15 -8.89 4.09 -19.08
C ALA A 15 -8.42 4.35 -20.51
N ARG A 16 -9.23 3.98 -21.52
CA ARG A 16 -8.95 4.27 -22.93
C ARG A 16 -8.85 5.77 -23.19
N SER A 17 -9.72 6.58 -22.58
CA SER A 17 -9.63 8.04 -22.68
C SER A 17 -8.27 8.56 -22.17
N TYR A 18 -7.75 8.01 -21.08
CA TYR A 18 -6.46 8.45 -20.51
C TYR A 18 -5.27 8.03 -21.38
N VAL A 19 -5.33 6.83 -21.97
CA VAL A 19 -4.34 6.38 -22.96
C VAL A 19 -4.34 7.31 -24.18
N ASN A 20 -5.52 7.58 -24.75
CA ASN A 20 -5.66 8.44 -25.94
C ASN A 20 -5.20 9.89 -25.68
N LYS A 21 -5.38 10.39 -24.45
CA LYS A 21 -4.91 11.71 -24.02
C LYS A 21 -3.41 11.77 -23.70
N GLY A 22 -2.67 10.66 -23.80
CA GLY A 22 -1.23 10.61 -23.50
C GLY A 22 -0.92 10.83 -22.02
N TYR A 23 -1.85 10.48 -21.13
CA TYR A 23 -1.67 10.67 -19.69
C TYR A 23 -0.89 9.55 -19.02
N VAL A 24 -0.79 8.40 -19.68
CA VAL A 24 0.07 7.30 -19.24
C VAL A 24 1.51 7.71 -19.52
N GLY A 25 2.30 7.78 -18.47
CA GLY A 25 3.73 8.06 -18.50
C GLY A 25 4.55 6.78 -18.71
N GLU A 26 5.70 6.73 -18.05
CA GLU A 26 6.62 5.61 -18.19
C GLU A 26 6.03 4.30 -17.63
N LEU A 27 6.32 3.20 -18.34
CA LEU A 27 5.96 1.84 -17.97
C LEU A 27 7.25 1.03 -17.80
N ILE A 28 7.46 0.48 -16.60
CA ILE A 28 8.68 -0.26 -16.26
C ILE A 28 8.30 -1.67 -15.83
N GLY A 29 8.89 -2.67 -16.48
CA GLY A 29 8.67 -4.08 -16.18
C GLY A 29 7.48 -4.69 -16.92
N SER A 30 6.91 -5.74 -16.33
CA SER A 30 5.78 -6.48 -16.88
C SER A 30 4.84 -6.91 -15.77
N PRO A 31 3.55 -7.13 -16.05
CA PRO A 31 2.61 -7.65 -15.06
C PRO A 31 3.11 -8.94 -14.40
N GLN A 32 3.87 -9.79 -15.12
CA GLN A 32 4.45 -11.01 -14.56
C GLN A 32 5.51 -10.73 -13.47
N ASN A 33 6.27 -9.65 -13.61
CA ASN A 33 7.41 -9.31 -12.74
C ASN A 33 7.19 -8.01 -11.94
N ASN A 34 5.94 -7.58 -11.75
CA ASN A 34 5.52 -6.24 -11.33
C ASN A 34 5.74 -5.17 -12.41
N LEU A 35 4.64 -4.65 -12.94
CA LEU A 35 4.59 -3.47 -13.78
C LEU A 35 4.45 -2.24 -12.89
N LEU A 36 5.38 -1.30 -13.02
CA LEU A 36 5.31 0.02 -12.41
C LEU A 36 4.88 1.03 -13.47
N SER A 37 3.95 1.92 -13.11
CA SER A 37 3.47 2.95 -14.02
C SER A 37 3.15 4.27 -13.33
N GLU A 38 3.16 5.34 -14.12
CA GLU A 38 2.65 6.64 -13.71
C GLU A 38 1.54 7.09 -14.68
N VAL A 39 0.42 7.57 -14.15
CA VAL A 39 -0.71 8.05 -14.93
C VAL A 39 -1.18 9.38 -14.37
N ARG A 40 -1.22 10.40 -15.23
CA ARG A 40 -1.70 11.74 -14.90
C ARG A 40 -3.21 11.84 -15.01
N ASN A 41 -3.80 12.75 -14.26
CA ASN A 41 -5.17 13.22 -14.51
C ASN A 41 -5.17 14.54 -15.29
N GLU A 42 -6.37 15.03 -15.60
CA GLU A 42 -6.58 16.29 -16.33
C GLU A 42 -6.02 17.52 -15.59
N SER A 43 -5.94 17.46 -14.26
CA SER A 43 -5.35 18.51 -13.43
C SER A 43 -3.82 18.40 -13.29
N GLY A 44 -3.17 17.45 -13.96
CA GLY A 44 -1.72 17.24 -13.90
C GLY A 44 -1.21 16.47 -12.69
N VAL A 45 -2.09 16.00 -11.80
CA VAL A 45 -1.72 15.15 -10.66
C VAL A 45 -1.31 13.77 -11.16
N VAL A 46 -0.12 13.33 -10.76
CA VAL A 46 0.44 12.02 -11.12
C VAL A 46 0.02 10.98 -10.09
N TYR A 47 -0.67 9.94 -10.54
CA TYR A 47 -0.91 8.73 -9.75
C TYR A 47 0.06 7.65 -10.18
N ARG A 48 0.56 6.88 -9.20
CA ARG A 48 1.52 5.80 -9.44
C ARG A 48 0.84 4.46 -9.21
N GLN A 49 1.13 3.46 -10.04
CA GLN A 49 0.54 2.13 -9.94
C GLN A 49 1.59 1.01 -9.91
N ARG A 50 1.34 0.02 -9.05
CA ARG A 50 2.02 -1.28 -9.05
C ARG A 50 1.03 -2.33 -9.48
N ILE A 51 1.37 -3.10 -10.50
CA ILE A 51 0.46 -4.05 -11.12
C ILE A 51 1.15 -5.40 -11.25
N GLN A 52 0.55 -6.45 -10.70
CA GLN A 52 1.08 -7.80 -10.71
C GLN A 52 0.03 -8.79 -11.21
N ALA A 53 0.51 -9.77 -11.98
CA ALA A 53 -0.25 -10.94 -12.37
C ALA A 53 -0.32 -11.89 -11.16
N ALA A 54 -1.53 -12.17 -10.68
CA ALA A 54 -1.77 -13.19 -9.68
C ALA A 54 -2.05 -14.56 -10.35
N SER A 55 -1.96 -15.64 -9.56
CA SER A 55 -2.24 -17.00 -10.03
C SER A 55 -3.68 -17.11 -10.55
N GLY A 56 -3.88 -17.66 -11.76
CA GLY A 56 -5.21 -17.85 -12.34
C GLY A 56 -5.71 -16.71 -13.23
N ASP A 57 -4.83 -16.05 -13.98
CA ASP A 57 -5.17 -15.00 -14.97
C ASP A 57 -5.76 -13.70 -14.37
N THR A 58 -5.70 -13.55 -13.04
CA THR A 58 -6.13 -12.36 -12.29
C THR A 58 -5.03 -11.29 -12.23
N ILE A 59 -5.43 -10.02 -12.17
CA ILE A 59 -4.56 -8.86 -12.03
C ILE A 59 -4.85 -8.21 -10.68
N ASP A 60 -3.76 -7.94 -9.97
CA ASP A 60 -3.74 -7.22 -8.72
C ASP A 60 -3.02 -5.88 -8.96
N GLY A 61 -3.77 -4.80 -8.82
CA GLY A 61 -3.32 -3.45 -9.18
C GLY A 61 -3.57 -2.46 -8.05
N ASP A 62 -2.48 -2.01 -7.44
CA ASP A 62 -2.47 -0.94 -6.44
C ASP A 62 -2.16 0.40 -7.11
N CYS A 63 -2.89 1.45 -6.75
CA CYS A 63 -2.76 2.80 -7.26
C CYS A 63 -2.79 3.82 -6.12
N THR A 64 -2.00 4.89 -6.21
CA THR A 64 -2.04 6.00 -5.24
C THR A 64 -3.26 6.92 -5.38
N CYS A 65 -4.27 6.53 -6.16
CA CYS A 65 -5.47 7.35 -6.36
C CYS A 65 -6.53 7.06 -5.27
N PRO A 66 -7.56 7.91 -5.12
CA PRO A 66 -8.59 7.71 -4.10
C PRO A 66 -9.35 6.38 -4.21
N VAL A 67 -9.37 5.75 -5.39
CA VAL A 67 -10.00 4.43 -5.62
C VAL A 67 -9.10 3.28 -5.15
N ALA A 68 -7.78 3.51 -5.07
CA ALA A 68 -6.73 2.58 -4.67
C ALA A 68 -6.58 1.32 -5.53
N TYR A 69 -7.60 0.48 -5.63
CA TYR A 69 -7.49 -0.87 -6.22
C TYR A 69 -8.12 -0.95 -7.62
N ASN A 70 -7.44 -1.64 -8.56
CA ASN A 70 -7.90 -1.93 -9.93
C ASN A 70 -8.68 -0.77 -10.58
N CYS A 71 -8.18 0.44 -10.39
CA CYS A 71 -8.83 1.64 -10.87
C CYS A 71 -8.57 1.86 -12.37
N LYS A 72 -9.23 2.87 -12.94
CA LYS A 72 -8.99 3.31 -14.32
C LYS A 72 -7.53 3.58 -14.68
N HIS A 73 -6.68 3.98 -13.73
CA HIS A 73 -5.25 4.20 -13.98
C HIS A 73 -4.49 2.87 -14.16
N VAL A 74 -4.82 1.85 -13.36
CA VAL A 74 -4.29 0.48 -13.52
C VAL A 74 -4.69 -0.07 -14.88
N ALA A 75 -5.97 0.06 -15.24
CA ALA A 75 -6.46 -0.34 -16.56
C ALA A 75 -5.76 0.43 -17.69
N ALA A 76 -5.54 1.74 -17.56
CA ALA A 76 -4.85 2.55 -18.57
C ALA A 76 -3.39 2.12 -18.76
N ALA A 77 -2.68 1.83 -17.67
CA ALA A 77 -1.32 1.32 -17.70
C ALA A 77 -1.23 -0.05 -18.39
N LEU A 78 -2.15 -0.98 -18.10
CA LEU A 78 -2.22 -2.29 -18.74
C LEU A 78 -2.56 -2.21 -20.23
N ILE A 79 -3.51 -1.33 -20.62
CA ILE A 79 -3.86 -1.09 -22.02
C ILE A 79 -2.64 -0.55 -22.77
N SER A 80 -1.94 0.44 -22.20
CA SER A 80 -0.74 1.02 -22.80
C SER A 80 0.40 -0.01 -22.91
N TRP A 81 0.61 -0.82 -21.86
CA TRP A 81 1.62 -1.89 -21.87
C TRP A 81 1.32 -2.95 -22.94
N ALA A 82 0.06 -3.39 -23.04
CA ALA A 82 -0.36 -4.35 -24.06
C ALA A 82 -0.19 -3.79 -25.49
N GLY A 83 -0.41 -2.48 -25.67
CA GLY A 83 -0.15 -1.78 -26.92
C GLY A 83 1.35 -1.68 -27.28
N MET A 84 2.23 -1.53 -26.28
CA MET A 84 3.68 -1.50 -26.48
C MET A 84 4.26 -2.86 -26.87
N ASN A 85 3.67 -3.98 -26.45
CA ASN A 85 4.10 -5.32 -26.91
C ASN A 85 3.88 -5.56 -28.42
N GLY A 86 3.16 -4.67 -29.12
CA GLY A 86 3.04 -4.65 -30.58
C GLY A 86 4.11 -3.81 -31.29
N SER A 87 4.90 -3.01 -30.57
CA SER A 87 5.97 -2.19 -31.11
C SER A 87 7.26 -2.40 -30.31
N VAL A 88 8.18 -3.17 -30.90
CA VAL A 88 9.54 -3.35 -30.38
C VAL A 88 10.20 -1.97 -30.27
N LEU A 89 10.23 -1.39 -29.06
CA LEU A 89 10.96 -0.16 -28.80
C LEU A 89 12.38 -0.49 -28.36
N ARG A 90 13.30 0.05 -29.15
CA ARG A 90 14.76 0.00 -29.04
C ARG A 90 15.23 0.39 -27.65
N ASP A 91 16.14 -0.41 -27.12
CA ASP A 91 17.00 -0.06 -25.99
C ASP A 91 17.74 1.25 -26.28
N LYS A 92 17.24 2.37 -25.73
CA LYS A 92 18.15 3.43 -25.30
C LYS A 92 18.77 2.95 -23.99
N PRO A 93 20.08 3.09 -23.77
CA PRO A 93 20.66 2.84 -22.45
C PRO A 93 20.06 3.86 -21.49
N GLN A 94 19.02 3.44 -20.77
CA GLN A 94 18.45 4.23 -19.70
C GLN A 94 19.29 3.94 -18.46
N ILE A 95 19.79 5.02 -17.84
CA ILE A 95 20.32 4.95 -16.48
C ILE A 95 19.24 4.24 -15.66
N SER A 96 19.61 3.13 -15.02
CA SER A 96 18.63 2.34 -14.28
C SER A 96 17.89 3.24 -13.29
N HIS A 97 16.58 3.06 -13.14
CA HIS A 97 15.78 3.83 -12.19
C HIS A 97 16.38 3.80 -10.77
N ARG A 98 17.07 2.70 -10.42
CA ARG A 98 17.86 2.62 -9.18
C ARG A 98 18.94 3.68 -9.09
N MET A 99 19.72 3.89 -10.15
CA MET A 99 20.72 4.94 -10.21
C MET A 99 20.08 6.33 -10.21
N LEU A 100 18.97 6.56 -10.93
CA LEU A 100 18.28 7.86 -10.90
C LEU A 100 17.73 8.17 -9.50
N THR A 101 17.15 7.18 -8.82
CA THR A 101 16.65 7.31 -7.44
C THR A 101 17.80 7.53 -6.45
N TRP A 102 18.92 6.81 -6.63
CA TRP A 102 20.09 7.00 -5.80
C TRP A 102 20.70 8.39 -6.00
N ILE A 103 20.87 8.86 -7.24
CA ILE A 103 21.35 10.21 -7.57
C ILE A 103 20.43 11.28 -6.99
N ALA A 104 19.11 11.14 -7.17
CA ALA A 104 18.14 12.07 -6.59
C ALA A 104 18.24 12.12 -5.07
N ARG A 105 18.35 10.96 -4.41
CA ARG A 105 18.51 10.85 -2.96
C ARG A 105 19.84 11.44 -2.48
N THR A 106 20.95 11.18 -3.17
CA THR A 106 22.24 11.77 -2.83
C THR A 106 22.24 13.27 -3.03
N ASN A 107 21.55 13.78 -4.04
CA ASN A 107 21.41 15.22 -4.26
C ASN A 107 20.50 15.86 -3.20
N GLU A 108 19.39 15.24 -2.82
CA GLU A 108 18.55 15.69 -1.70
C GLU A 108 19.36 15.74 -0.39
N LEU A 109 20.16 14.71 -0.11
CA LEU A 109 21.03 14.68 1.06
C LEU A 109 22.21 15.66 1.00
N ALA A 110 22.74 15.96 -0.20
CA ALA A 110 23.86 16.85 -0.40
C ALA A 110 23.45 18.34 -0.45
N LEU A 111 22.22 18.64 -0.86
CA LEU A 111 21.68 19.99 -0.90
C LEU A 111 21.08 20.41 0.45
N ASP A 112 20.46 19.47 1.18
CA ASP A 112 19.88 19.71 2.51
C ASP A 112 20.79 19.24 3.65
N GLY A 113 22.11 19.43 3.48
CA GLY A 113 23.08 19.31 4.57
C GLY A 113 22.56 20.11 5.77
N ASP A 114 22.14 19.37 6.81
CA ASP A 114 21.66 19.88 8.09
C ASP A 114 20.23 20.49 8.15
N GLN A 115 19.41 20.41 7.08
CA GLN A 115 18.04 20.99 7.09
C GLN A 115 16.90 20.04 6.66
N THR A 116 17.16 18.74 6.54
CA THR A 116 16.14 17.76 6.14
C THR A 116 15.19 17.38 7.29
N ASN A 117 13.97 17.89 7.21
CA ASN A 117 12.74 17.33 7.81
C ASN A 117 12.55 17.32 9.34
N ALA A 118 13.30 18.12 10.11
CA ALA A 118 13.00 18.40 11.51
C ALA A 118 11.92 19.49 11.72
N LYS A 119 11.02 19.74 10.75
CA LYS A 119 9.85 20.60 11.00
C LYS A 119 8.72 19.81 11.67
N SER A 120 8.92 19.49 12.95
CA SER A 120 7.85 19.63 13.94
C SER A 120 8.43 19.63 15.36
N ASP A 121 9.04 20.75 15.76
CA ASP A 121 9.22 21.12 17.17
C ASP A 121 7.88 21.58 17.81
N GLU A 122 6.74 21.38 17.14
CA GLU A 122 5.44 21.49 17.81
C GLU A 122 5.33 20.34 18.82
N GLU A 123 5.24 20.67 20.12
CA GLU A 123 4.93 19.72 21.19
C GLU A 123 3.76 18.82 20.78
N ARG A 124 4.03 17.52 20.68
CA ARG A 124 3.08 16.53 20.19
C ARG A 124 2.78 15.53 21.32
N PRO A 125 1.80 15.82 22.20
CA PRO A 125 1.42 14.89 23.25
C PRO A 125 0.87 13.59 22.65
N GLU A 126 0.92 12.50 23.40
CA GLU A 126 0.31 11.23 22.99
C GLU A 126 -1.21 11.37 22.83
N ASP A 127 -1.84 12.12 23.73
CA ASP A 127 -3.26 12.40 23.65
C ASP A 127 -3.60 13.31 22.47
N TYR A 128 -4.74 13.03 21.85
CA TYR A 128 -5.25 13.83 20.76
C TYR A 128 -5.85 15.14 21.26
N PRO A 129 -5.40 16.30 20.74
CA PRO A 129 -6.05 17.56 21.04
C PRO A 129 -7.53 17.55 20.61
N PRO A 130 -8.46 18.22 21.33
CA PRO A 130 -9.90 18.19 21.02
C PRO A 130 -10.25 18.64 19.59
N LYS A 131 -9.42 19.52 19.01
CA LYS A 131 -9.57 20.04 17.64
C LYS A 131 -9.17 19.03 16.56
N THR A 132 -8.29 18.08 16.87
CA THR A 132 -7.85 17.05 15.93
C THR A 132 -8.87 15.93 15.94
N LYS A 133 -9.66 15.83 14.87
CA LYS A 133 -10.68 14.77 14.71
C LYS A 133 -10.20 13.59 13.86
N GLU A 134 -9.12 13.75 13.11
CA GLU A 134 -8.55 12.68 12.29
C GLU A 134 -7.71 11.72 13.14
N ARG A 135 -7.65 10.45 12.76
CA ARG A 135 -6.89 9.38 13.44
C ARG A 135 -6.18 8.51 12.41
N LEU A 136 -4.96 8.11 12.74
CA LEU A 136 -4.27 7.03 12.03
C LEU A 136 -4.83 5.69 12.54
N LEU A 137 -5.13 4.77 11.63
CA LEU A 137 -5.72 3.47 11.93
C LEU A 137 -4.86 2.36 11.34
N TYR A 138 -4.82 1.23 12.03
CA TYR A 138 -4.07 0.04 11.65
C TYR A 138 -5.05 -1.10 11.34
N VAL A 139 -5.09 -1.55 10.09
CA VAL A 139 -5.94 -2.66 9.68
C VAL A 139 -5.06 -3.88 9.44
N LEU A 140 -5.31 -4.97 10.16
CA LEU A 140 -4.59 -6.22 9.99
C LEU A 140 -5.06 -6.92 8.72
N GLU A 141 -4.13 -7.18 7.79
CA GLU A 141 -4.39 -7.86 6.53
C GLU A 141 -3.58 -9.16 6.47
N ARG A 142 -4.20 -10.25 6.01
CA ARG A 142 -3.48 -11.50 5.77
C ARG A 142 -2.79 -11.44 4.40
N SER A 143 -1.46 -11.60 4.38
CA SER A 143 -0.66 -11.54 3.15
C SER A 143 0.39 -12.64 3.13
N GLY A 144 0.44 -13.42 2.05
CA GLY A 144 1.51 -14.40 1.80
C GLY A 144 1.74 -15.42 2.92
N GLY A 145 0.69 -15.84 3.64
CA GLY A 145 0.80 -16.77 4.77
C GLY A 145 1.10 -16.13 6.13
N GLY A 146 1.33 -14.81 6.19
CA GLY A 146 1.54 -14.05 7.42
C GLY A 146 0.52 -12.94 7.63
N LEU A 147 0.66 -12.21 8.74
CA LEU A 147 -0.09 -10.98 9.01
C LEU A 147 0.73 -9.76 8.60
N SER A 148 0.04 -8.78 8.03
CA SER A 148 0.57 -7.51 7.56
C SER A 148 -0.37 -6.39 8.00
N VAL A 149 0.03 -5.13 7.83
CA VAL A 149 -0.75 -3.98 8.29
C VAL A 149 -0.98 -3.02 7.13
N SER A 150 -2.23 -2.67 6.87
CA SER A 150 -2.54 -1.50 6.04
C SER A 150 -2.87 -0.30 6.91
N ILE A 151 -2.42 0.87 6.44
CA ILE A 151 -2.56 2.12 7.16
C ILE A 151 -3.75 2.88 6.59
N TRP A 152 -4.65 3.29 7.47
CA TRP A 152 -5.86 4.00 7.12
C TRP A 152 -5.96 5.30 7.91
N LYS A 153 -6.75 6.22 7.38
CA LYS A 153 -7.14 7.47 8.02
C LYS A 153 -8.64 7.42 8.27
N GLY A 154 -9.03 7.63 9.52
CA GLY A 154 -10.42 7.81 9.92
C GLY A 154 -10.63 9.17 10.57
N ARG A 155 -11.89 9.52 10.80
CA ARG A 155 -12.29 10.73 11.52
C ARG A 155 -13.26 10.36 12.63
N VAL A 156 -13.07 10.87 13.84
CA VAL A 156 -14.02 10.67 14.95
C VAL A 156 -15.31 11.45 14.72
N ASN A 157 -16.42 10.92 15.23
CA ASN A 157 -17.73 11.54 15.22
C ASN A 157 -17.75 12.80 16.12
N ALA A 158 -18.83 13.58 16.04
CA ALA A 158 -18.99 14.80 16.84
C ALA A 158 -18.97 14.54 18.35
N GLN A 159 -19.44 13.36 18.78
CA GLN A 159 -19.51 12.91 20.17
C GLN A 159 -18.17 12.39 20.71
N GLY A 160 -17.16 12.19 19.86
CA GLY A 160 -15.83 11.68 20.24
C GLY A 160 -15.77 10.21 20.61
N THR A 161 -16.89 9.49 20.55
CA THR A 161 -17.05 8.10 21.03
C THR A 161 -16.76 7.04 19.98
N GLY A 162 -16.71 7.41 18.69
CA GLY A 162 -16.51 6.46 17.61
C GLY A 162 -16.00 7.12 16.32
N LEU A 163 -15.58 6.30 15.35
CA LEU A 163 -15.19 6.74 14.03
C LEU A 163 -16.42 7.00 13.14
N ASN A 164 -16.27 7.88 12.15
CA ASN A 164 -17.21 8.05 11.05
C ASN A 164 -17.02 6.90 10.04
N VAL A 165 -18.09 6.57 9.32
CA VAL A 165 -18.21 5.48 8.34
C VAL A 165 -17.12 5.52 7.26
N SER A 166 -16.60 6.70 6.90
CA SER A 166 -15.55 6.81 5.88
C SER A 166 -14.15 6.65 6.46
N MET A 167 -13.62 5.42 6.35
CA MET A 167 -12.20 5.13 6.48
C MET A 167 -11.55 5.13 5.09
N GLN A 168 -10.39 5.78 4.94
CA GLN A 168 -9.66 5.86 3.68
C GLN A 168 -8.23 5.37 3.84
N ARG A 169 -7.73 4.56 2.90
CA ARG A 169 -6.34 4.09 2.90
C ARG A 169 -5.39 5.30 2.86
N TYR A 170 -4.34 5.25 3.67
CA TYR A 170 -3.41 6.35 3.85
C TYR A 170 -1.97 5.94 3.50
N ASN A 171 -1.39 6.61 2.51
CA ASN A 171 -0.01 6.37 2.05
C ASN A 171 0.99 7.09 2.96
N ILE A 172 1.17 6.56 4.17
CA ILE A 172 1.96 7.19 5.24
C ILE A 172 3.42 7.43 4.82
N LEU A 173 4.06 6.48 4.12
CA LEU A 173 5.47 6.60 3.77
C LEU A 173 5.74 7.73 2.79
N GLN A 174 4.79 8.00 1.89
CA GLN A 174 4.90 9.12 0.97
C GLN A 174 4.58 10.46 1.65
N ASN A 175 3.54 10.51 2.48
CA ASN A 175 3.12 11.75 3.13
C ASN A 175 4.16 12.28 4.15
N LEU A 176 4.79 11.37 4.90
CA LEU A 176 5.82 11.72 5.89
C LEU A 176 7.09 12.32 5.26
N ARG A 177 7.28 12.22 3.93
CA ARG A 177 8.42 12.87 3.25
C ARG A 177 8.28 14.39 3.15
N SER A 178 7.05 14.89 3.18
CA SER A 178 6.77 16.33 3.00
C SER A 178 6.51 17.03 4.32
N SER A 179 5.73 16.42 5.21
CA SER A 179 5.46 16.94 6.55
C SER A 179 4.84 15.85 7.42
N ILE A 180 4.88 16.02 8.74
CA ILE A 180 4.21 15.12 9.67
C ILE A 180 2.80 15.68 9.98
N PRO A 181 1.71 15.05 9.51
CA PRO A 181 0.36 15.50 9.82
C PRO A 181 0.06 15.60 11.32
N LYS A 182 -0.82 16.54 11.69
CA LYS A 182 -1.22 16.79 13.08
C LYS A 182 -1.96 15.62 13.74
N PHE A 183 -2.47 14.66 12.99
CA PHE A 183 -3.16 13.49 13.55
C PHE A 183 -2.23 12.29 13.85
N ILE A 184 -0.97 12.36 13.45
CA ILE A 184 0.04 11.36 13.82
C ILE A 184 0.54 11.69 15.23
N ARG A 185 0.65 10.67 16.09
CA ARG A 185 1.16 10.75 17.46
C ARG A 185 2.58 10.17 17.56
N PRO A 186 3.36 10.46 18.62
CA PRO A 186 4.73 9.93 18.72
C PRO A 186 4.77 8.39 18.73
N ILE A 187 3.82 7.72 19.41
CA ILE A 187 3.68 6.26 19.32
C ILE A 187 3.50 5.75 17.89
N ASP A 188 2.81 6.51 17.03
CA ASP A 188 2.61 6.12 15.63
C ASP A 188 3.92 6.14 14.85
N LEU A 189 4.80 7.12 15.12
CA LEU A 189 6.09 7.20 14.45
C LEU A 189 6.97 5.99 14.80
N VAL A 190 6.92 5.54 16.05
CA VAL A 190 7.61 4.33 16.51
C VAL A 190 7.04 3.09 15.80
N LEU A 191 5.72 2.88 15.87
CA LEU A 191 5.06 1.73 15.26
C LEU A 191 5.24 1.67 13.74
N VAL A 192 5.06 2.81 13.06
CA VAL A 192 5.21 2.91 11.60
C VAL A 192 6.66 2.72 11.19
N SER A 193 7.64 3.20 11.97
CA SER A 193 9.06 2.95 11.71
C SER A 193 9.37 1.45 11.77
N GLU A 194 8.93 0.75 12.81
CA GLU A 194 9.12 -0.70 12.95
C GLU A 194 8.44 -1.48 11.82
N LEU A 195 7.16 -1.17 11.54
CA LEU A 195 6.42 -1.79 10.44
C LEU A 195 7.08 -1.54 9.08
N ALA A 196 7.61 -0.35 8.84
CA ALA A 196 8.28 0.01 7.59
C ALA A 196 9.61 -0.73 7.42
N GLN A 197 10.44 -0.79 8.48
CA GLN A 197 11.71 -1.51 8.48
C GLN A 197 11.50 -3.02 8.27
N ALA A 198 10.46 -3.58 8.89
CA ALA A 198 10.06 -4.97 8.70
C ALA A 198 9.31 -5.24 7.38
N LYS A 199 9.06 -4.21 6.55
CA LYS A 199 8.28 -4.30 5.30
C LYS A 199 6.88 -4.89 5.48
N LEU A 200 6.25 -4.62 6.61
CA LEU A 200 4.92 -5.11 7.00
C LEU A 200 3.77 -4.21 6.54
N ILE A 201 4.07 -3.03 5.99
CA ILE A 201 3.03 -2.08 5.56
C ILE A 201 2.57 -2.37 4.13
N VAL A 202 1.27 -2.69 3.96
CA VAL A 202 0.67 -3.04 2.67
C VAL A 202 0.11 -1.81 1.95
N GLY A 203 0.18 -1.81 0.62
CA GLY A 203 -0.40 -0.77 -0.24
C GLY A 203 0.31 0.58 -0.13
N GLN A 204 1.58 0.56 0.29
CA GLN A 204 2.47 1.72 0.25
C GLN A 204 3.30 1.68 -1.04
N TYR A 205 3.48 2.85 -1.65
CA TYR A 205 4.39 2.99 -2.78
C TYR A 205 5.84 3.10 -2.27
N SER A 206 6.48 1.96 -1.99
CA SER A 206 7.90 1.93 -1.66
C SER A 206 8.74 1.57 -2.89
N TYR A 207 9.57 2.51 -3.34
CA TYR A 207 10.72 2.20 -4.18
C TYR A 207 11.77 1.51 -3.31
N GLY A 208 11.76 0.18 -3.30
CA GLY A 208 12.75 -0.62 -2.58
C GLY A 208 12.36 -2.06 -2.33
N SER A 209 12.93 -2.97 -3.13
CA SER A 209 13.49 -4.25 -2.67
C SER A 209 12.59 -5.23 -1.90
N TYR A 210 11.39 -5.54 -2.39
CA TYR A 210 10.84 -6.89 -2.16
C TYR A 210 11.14 -7.81 -3.35
N THR A 211 11.13 -7.24 -4.56
CA THR A 211 11.42 -7.95 -5.80
C THR A 211 12.90 -8.25 -6.03
N ASP A 212 13.81 -7.57 -5.33
CA ASP A 212 15.27 -7.77 -5.44
C ASP A 212 15.80 -8.89 -4.55
N ILE A 213 14.97 -9.39 -3.62
CA ILE A 213 15.31 -10.53 -2.79
C ILE A 213 14.97 -11.79 -3.61
N PRO A 214 15.94 -12.69 -3.85
CA PRO A 214 15.69 -14.00 -4.45
C PRO A 214 14.51 -14.68 -3.77
N GLU A 215 13.63 -15.32 -4.53
CA GLU A 215 12.38 -15.89 -4.00
C GLU A 215 12.61 -16.84 -2.82
N VAL A 216 13.71 -17.62 -2.85
CA VAL A 216 14.14 -18.51 -1.76
C VAL A 216 14.45 -17.79 -0.44
N LEU A 217 14.79 -16.51 -0.49
CA LEU A 217 15.08 -15.67 0.69
C LEU A 217 13.88 -14.81 1.09
N ARG A 218 12.75 -14.91 0.37
CA ARG A 218 11.52 -14.20 0.72
C ARG A 218 10.78 -14.99 1.79
N HIS A 219 10.96 -14.57 3.04
CA HIS A 219 9.98 -14.88 4.06
C HIS A 219 8.92 -13.78 4.04
N SER A 220 7.63 -14.14 3.99
CA SER A 220 6.57 -13.15 4.20
C SER A 220 6.75 -12.61 5.61
N PRO A 221 7.15 -11.33 5.77
CA PRO A 221 7.29 -10.79 7.10
C PRO A 221 5.91 -10.85 7.74
N THR A 222 5.85 -11.37 8.97
CA THR A 222 4.61 -11.41 9.75
C THR A 222 4.73 -10.43 10.90
N VAL A 223 3.65 -9.71 11.20
CA VAL A 223 3.57 -8.90 12.41
C VAL A 223 3.67 -9.86 13.60
N GLY A 224 4.67 -9.65 14.47
CA GLY A 224 4.82 -10.39 15.71
C GLY A 224 3.75 -10.02 16.74
N THR A 225 3.51 -10.89 17.71
CA THR A 225 2.49 -10.69 18.76
C THR A 225 2.70 -9.40 19.56
N ASP A 226 3.94 -9.06 19.93
CA ASP A 226 4.27 -7.81 20.63
C ASP A 226 3.82 -6.57 19.84
N LEU A 227 4.08 -6.55 18.54
CA LEU A 227 3.71 -5.42 17.69
C LEU A 227 2.18 -5.33 17.52
N ILE A 228 1.49 -6.48 17.42
CA ILE A 228 0.03 -6.53 17.41
C ILE A 228 -0.54 -5.99 18.72
N GLU A 229 0.00 -6.45 19.86
CA GLU A 229 -0.41 -5.99 21.19
C GLU A 229 -0.28 -4.48 21.33
N ARG A 230 0.89 -3.92 20.97
CA ARG A 230 1.15 -2.49 21.02
C ARG A 230 0.22 -1.70 20.11
N ILE A 231 -0.05 -2.20 18.90
CA ILE A 231 -1.03 -1.61 17.97
C ILE A 231 -2.44 -1.62 18.58
N CYS A 232 -2.87 -2.76 19.15
CA CYS A 232 -4.18 -2.91 19.81
C CYS A 232 -4.34 -1.99 21.02
N LYS A 233 -3.29 -1.81 21.83
CA LYS A 233 -3.27 -0.86 22.97
C LYS A 233 -3.52 0.58 22.56
N THR A 234 -3.26 0.94 21.30
CA THR A 234 -3.59 2.28 20.80
C THR A 234 -5.08 2.49 20.54
N GLU A 235 -5.90 1.46 20.69
CA GLU A 235 -7.33 1.44 20.39
C GLU A 235 -7.70 1.74 18.93
N ARG A 236 -6.73 1.66 18.03
CA ARG A 236 -6.85 1.99 16.60
C ARG A 236 -6.58 0.79 15.69
N CYS A 237 -6.70 -0.43 16.23
CA CYS A 237 -6.51 -1.69 15.52
C CYS A 237 -7.85 -2.26 15.01
N PHE A 238 -7.88 -2.75 13.78
CA PHE A 238 -9.09 -3.27 13.12
C PHE A 238 -8.75 -4.54 12.32
N SER A 239 -9.69 -5.46 12.19
CA SER A 239 -9.52 -6.64 11.33
C SER A 239 -9.89 -6.40 9.87
N ASN A 240 -10.67 -5.36 9.58
CA ASN A 240 -11.01 -4.96 8.21
C ASN A 240 -11.40 -3.46 8.16
N ASN A 241 -11.83 -3.00 6.99
CA ASN A 241 -12.28 -1.62 6.79
C ASN A 241 -13.72 -1.37 7.28
N ASP A 242 -14.08 -1.86 8.47
CA ASP A 242 -15.35 -1.62 9.16
C ASP A 242 -15.09 -1.17 10.61
N ILE A 243 -15.86 -0.19 11.09
CA ILE A 243 -15.75 0.36 12.45
C ILE A 243 -16.07 -0.70 13.51
N SER A 244 -17.01 -1.60 13.22
CA SER A 244 -17.40 -2.71 14.11
C SER A 244 -16.30 -3.77 14.25
N SER A 245 -15.29 -3.74 13.39
CA SER A 245 -14.18 -4.70 13.36
C SER A 245 -13.01 -4.31 14.27
N LYS A 246 -13.22 -3.36 15.20
CA LYS A 246 -12.20 -2.93 16.16
C LYS A 246 -11.72 -4.13 16.97
N LEU A 247 -10.41 -4.31 16.96
CA LEU A 247 -9.73 -5.35 17.72
C LEU A 247 -9.25 -4.79 19.06
N VAL A 248 -9.40 -5.60 20.10
CA VAL A 248 -8.87 -5.33 21.44
C VAL A 248 -7.96 -6.49 21.80
N TRP A 249 -6.82 -6.18 22.40
CA TRP A 249 -5.92 -7.22 22.90
C TRP A 249 -6.56 -7.98 24.05
N SER A 250 -6.39 -9.30 24.07
CA SER A 250 -6.83 -10.16 25.17
C SER A 250 -5.62 -10.92 25.71
N GLU A 251 -5.47 -10.92 27.03
CA GLU A 251 -4.48 -11.76 27.73
C GLU A 251 -4.92 -13.23 27.80
N GLU A 252 -6.16 -13.53 27.41
CA GLU A 252 -6.70 -14.89 27.39
C GLU A 252 -6.01 -15.69 26.27
N ASN A 253 -5.09 -16.57 26.64
CA ASN A 253 -4.49 -17.52 25.73
C ASN A 253 -5.43 -18.73 25.56
N ARG A 254 -6.03 -18.87 24.38
CA ARG A 254 -6.89 -20.01 24.05
C ARG A 254 -6.04 -21.10 23.39
N PRO A 255 -5.95 -22.31 23.97
CA PRO A 255 -5.31 -23.42 23.29
C PRO A 255 -6.10 -23.73 22.01
N VAL A 256 -5.42 -23.74 20.88
CA VAL A 256 -6.01 -24.12 19.59
C VAL A 256 -5.60 -25.56 19.31
N ASP A 257 -6.56 -26.49 19.41
CA ASP A 257 -6.36 -27.85 18.93
C ASP A 257 -6.59 -27.88 17.42
N LEU A 258 -5.48 -27.99 16.68
CA LEU A 258 -5.52 -28.18 15.23
C LEU A 258 -5.62 -29.68 14.94
N THR A 259 -6.79 -30.14 14.51
CA THR A 259 -6.99 -31.52 14.05
C THR A 259 -7.10 -31.58 12.53
N TRP A 260 -6.38 -32.51 11.91
CA TRP A 260 -6.51 -32.81 10.48
C TRP A 260 -7.65 -33.80 10.25
N ASN A 261 -8.64 -33.42 9.44
CA ASN A 261 -9.63 -34.36 8.92
C ASN A 261 -9.23 -34.77 7.51
N VAL A 262 -8.81 -36.02 7.35
CA VAL A 262 -8.59 -36.61 6.03
C VAL A 262 -9.96 -37.00 5.50
N GLY A 263 -10.47 -36.25 4.52
CA GLY A 263 -11.69 -36.63 3.81
C GLY A 263 -11.44 -37.97 3.11
N ALA A 264 -12.20 -39.00 3.48
CA ALA A 264 -12.17 -40.28 2.80
C ALA A 264 -12.56 -40.05 1.33
N SER A 265 -11.59 -40.18 0.42
CA SER A 265 -11.88 -40.36 -1.00
C SER A 265 -12.39 -41.80 -1.16
N ASP A 266 -13.71 -41.96 -1.16
CA ASP A 266 -14.37 -43.19 -1.59
C ASP A 266 -13.99 -43.47 -3.05
N HIS A 267 -12.95 -44.28 -3.23
CA HIS A 267 -12.74 -45.02 -4.47
C HIS A 267 -13.59 -46.28 -4.39
N SER A 268 -14.87 -46.16 -4.73
CA SER A 268 -15.69 -47.32 -5.11
C SER A 268 -15.14 -47.88 -6.41
N ALA A 269 -14.53 -49.06 -6.31
CA ALA A 269 -14.16 -49.95 -7.40
C ALA A 269 -15.39 -50.52 -8.13
#